data_AF-A0A349JKQ9-F1
#
_entry.id   AF-A0A349JKQ9-F1
#
_cell.length_a   1.000
_cell.length_b   1.000
_cell.length_c   1.000
_cell.angle_alpha   90.00
_cell.angle_beta   90.00
_cell.angle_gamma   90.00
#
_symmetry.space_group_name_H-M   'P 1'
#
loop_
_entity.id
_entity.type
_entity.pdbx_description
1 polymer ?
#
loop_
_entity_poly.entity_id
_entity_poly.type
_entity_poly.pdbx_seq_one_letter_code
_entity_poly.pdbx_strand_id
1 'polypeptide(L)' 'MGLVRVKVRELAAERGWTFKEVAERSGVIYSTITSYARRSEISMVDFTALYKLARAFDVMIEDLVEIIEE' A
#
# COMPACT_ATOMS: atom_id res chain seq x y z
N MET A 1 -5.10 -19.36 2.99
CA MET A 1 -3.88 -18.62 2.58
C MET A 1 -4.07 -17.26 3.17
N GLY A 2 -3.12 -16.76 3.98
CA GLY A 2 -3.33 -15.50 4.68
C GLY A 2 -3.79 -14.36 3.77
N LEU A 3 -4.71 -13.54 4.29
CA LEU A 3 -5.30 -12.40 3.62
C LEU A 3 -4.78 -11.12 4.26
N VAL A 4 -4.37 -10.17 3.42
CA VAL A 4 -3.93 -8.85 3.88
C VAL A 4 -4.66 -7.73 3.15
N ARG A 5 -4.79 -6.59 3.82
CA ARG A 5 -5.18 -5.31 3.23
C ARG A 5 -3.99 -4.37 3.21
N VAL A 6 -3.88 -3.56 2.17
CA VAL A 6 -2.85 -2.51 2.06
C VAL A 6 -3.50 -1.15 2.28
N LYS A 7 -3.11 -0.45 3.35
CA LYS A 7 -3.70 0.83 3.80
C LYS A 7 -3.20 2.05 3.01
N VAL A 8 -2.99 1.88 1.70
CA VAL A 8 -2.41 2.93 0.84
C VAL A 8 -3.34 4.14 0.71
N ARG A 9 -4.66 3.92 0.81
CA ARG A 9 -5.67 4.97 0.66
C ARG A 9 -5.74 5.86 1.88
N GLU A 10 -5.70 5.23 3.05
CA GLU A 10 -5.72 5.85 4.36
C GLU A 10 -4.45 6.70 4.56
N LEU A 11 -3.27 6.10 4.32
CA LEU A 11 -2.00 6.81 4.43
C LEU A 11 -1.88 7.97 3.42
N ALA A 12 -2.41 7.80 2.20
CA ALA A 12 -2.45 8.89 1.23
C ALA A 12 -3.37 10.02 1.69
N ALA A 13 -4.55 9.71 2.24
CA ALA A 13 -5.49 10.71 2.75
C ALA A 13 -4.93 11.48 3.96
N GLU A 14 -4.29 10.79 4.90
CA GLU A 14 -3.65 11.39 6.08
C GLU A 14 -2.56 12.41 5.69
N ARG A 15 -1.84 12.14 4.61
CA ARG A 15 -0.77 13.01 4.11
C ARG A 15 -1.23 14.04 3.08
N GLY A 16 -2.52 14.01 2.70
CA GLY A 16 -3.06 14.87 1.64
C GLY A 16 -2.49 14.57 0.25
N TRP A 17 -2.05 13.33 0.00
CA TRP A 17 -1.46 12.92 -1.27
C TRP A 17 -2.48 12.29 -2.21
N THR A 18 -2.36 12.61 -3.49
CA THR A 18 -3.04 11.87 -4.56
C THR A 18 -2.33 10.54 -4.84
N PHE A 19 -3.04 9.56 -5.40
CA PHE A 19 -2.40 8.30 -5.84
C PHE A 19 -1.31 8.50 -6.89
N LYS A 20 -1.36 9.60 -7.66
CA LYS A 20 -0.30 9.96 -8.60
C LYS A 20 0.97 10.37 -7.85
N GLU A 21 0.85 11.19 -6.81
CA GLU A 21 1.99 11.57 -5.96
C GLU A 21 2.54 10.38 -5.19
N VAL A 22 1.69 9.45 -4.73
CA VAL A 22 2.14 8.19 -4.12
C VAL A 22 2.99 7.40 -5.12
N ALA A 23 2.56 7.30 -6.39
CA ALA A 23 3.31 6.60 -7.43
C ALA A 23 4.67 7.24 -7.68
N GLU A 24 4.71 8.58 -7.77
CA GLU A 24 5.94 9.34 -7.98
C GLU A 24 6.91 9.23 -6.80
N ARG A 25 6.43 9.35 -5.57
CA ARG A 25 7.24 9.28 -4.35
C ARG A 25 7.77 7.88 -4.06
N SER A 26 6.97 6.85 -4.32
CA SER A 26 7.34 5.45 -4.04
C SER A 26 8.07 4.75 -5.19
N GLY A 27 7.95 5.26 -6.43
CA GLY A 27 8.41 4.54 -7.62
C GLY A 27 7.64 3.24 -7.87
N VAL A 28 6.42 3.11 -7.31
CA VAL A 28 5.48 2.03 -7.59
C VAL A 28 4.51 2.50 -8.67
N ILE A 29 4.20 1.59 -9.61
CA ILE A 29 3.32 1.92 -10.73
C ILE A 29 1.91 2.25 -10.22
N TYR A 30 1.28 3.27 -10.82
CA TYR A 30 -0.05 3.75 -10.45
C TYR A 30 -1.13 2.65 -10.47
N SER A 31 -1.06 1.70 -11.41
CA SER A 31 -1.97 0.55 -11.48
C SER A 31 -1.87 -0.36 -10.25
N THR A 32 -0.65 -0.57 -9.73
CA THR A 32 -0.42 -1.33 -8.50
C THR A 32 -1.02 -0.61 -7.29
N ILE A 33 -0.79 0.71 -7.17
CA ILE A 33 -1.35 1.52 -6.08
C ILE A 33 -2.88 1.49 -6.12
N THR A 34 -3.48 1.71 -7.29
CA THR A 34 -4.95 1.67 -7.44
C THR A 34 -5.54 0.28 -7.23
N SER A 35 -4.82 -0.79 -7.58
CA SER A 35 -5.21 -2.17 -7.26
C SER A 35 -5.22 -2.39 -5.74
N TYR A 36 -4.17 -1.96 -5.03
CA TYR A 36 -4.10 -2.04 -3.58
C TYR A 36 -5.17 -1.20 -2.88
N ALA A 37 -5.40 0.04 -3.34
CA ALA A 37 -6.41 0.92 -2.77
C ALA A 37 -7.87 0.44 -2.94
N ARG A 38 -8.12 -0.46 -3.90
CA ARG A 38 -9.46 -0.98 -4.23
C ARG A 38 -9.77 -2.33 -3.57
N ARG A 39 -8.74 -3.13 -3.27
CA ARG A 39 -8.92 -4.47 -2.72
C ARG A 39 -8.91 -4.42 -1.19
N SER A 40 -10.00 -4.86 -0.57
CA SER A 40 -10.06 -5.11 0.86
C SER A 40 -9.22 -6.31 1.26
N GLU A 41 -9.15 -7.33 0.41
CA GLU A 41 -8.51 -8.62 0.71
C GLU A 41 -7.58 -9.03 -0.45
N ILE A 42 -6.32 -9.27 -0.12
CA ILE A 42 -5.29 -9.68 -1.06
C ILE A 42 -4.54 -10.88 -0.50
N SER A 43 -4.50 -11.96 -1.27
CA SER A 43 -3.82 -13.21 -0.90
C SER A 43 -2.36 -13.29 -1.38
N MET A 44 -1.96 -12.42 -2.32
CA MET A 44 -0.57 -12.27 -2.77
C MET A 44 -0.23 -10.81 -3.01
N VAL A 45 0.82 -10.35 -2.34
CA VAL A 45 1.35 -8.99 -2.43
C VAL A 45 2.77 -9.01 -2.96
N ASP A 46 3.14 -7.99 -3.73
CA ASP A 46 4.53 -7.77 -4.12
C ASP A 46 5.23 -7.07 -2.95
N PHE A 47 6.08 -7.81 -2.25
CA PHE A 47 6.81 -7.29 -1.09
C PHE A 47 7.72 -6.11 -1.45
N THR A 48 8.27 -6.08 -2.67
CA THR A 48 9.09 -4.94 -3.13
C THR A 48 8.25 -3.68 -3.27
N ALA A 49 7.01 -3.82 -3.76
CA ALA A 49 6.07 -2.71 -3.82
C ALA A 49 5.67 -2.23 -2.41
N LEU A 50 5.42 -3.15 -1.48
CA LEU A 50 5.14 -2.80 -0.07
C LEU A 50 6.31 -2.08 0.59
N TYR A 51 7.54 -2.58 0.42
CA TYR A 51 8.73 -1.95 0.97
C TYR A 51 8.95 -0.53 0.44
N LYS A 52 8.75 -0.32 -0.87
CA LYS A 52 8.81 1.02 -1.50
C LYS A 52 7.73 1.96 -0.97
N LEU A 53 6.50 1.46 -0.80
CA LEU A 53 5.40 2.25 -0.24
C LEU A 53 5.67 2.61 1.22
N ALA A 54 6.06 1.65 2.05
CA ALA A 54 6.39 1.86 3.46
C ALA A 54 7.48 2.93 3.62
N ARG A 55 8.52 2.88 2.79
CA ARG A 55 9.56 3.92 2.71
C ARG A 55 9.03 5.29 2.27
N ALA A 56 8.17 5.34 1.25
CA ALA A 56 7.62 6.61 0.75
C ALA A 56 6.69 7.27 1.78
N PHE A 57 5.97 6.44 2.52
CA PHE A 57 5.15 6.85 3.65
C PHE A 57 5.96 6.96 4.95
N ASP A 58 7.25 6.66 5.00
CA ASP A 58 8.02 6.70 6.25
C ASP A 58 7.31 5.99 7.43
N VAL A 59 6.83 4.78 7.18
CA VAL A 59 6.15 3.90 8.16
C VAL A 59 6.74 2.50 8.12
N MET A 60 6.47 1.68 9.15
CA MET A 60 6.83 0.27 9.10
C MET A 60 5.91 -0.50 8.14
N ILE A 61 6.34 -1.68 7.68
CA ILE A 61 5.49 -2.49 6.81
C ILE A 61 4.25 -2.96 7.58
N GLU A 62 4.36 -3.28 8.86
CA GLU A 62 3.21 -3.63 9.71
C GLU A 62 2.19 -2.48 9.82
N ASP A 63 2.63 -1.23 9.69
CA ASP A 63 1.75 -0.07 9.66
C ASP A 63 1.11 0.15 8.29
N LEU A 64 1.72 -0.35 7.21
CA LEU A 64 1.18 -0.29 5.84
C LEU A 64 0.16 -1.39 5.58
N VAL A 65 0.32 -2.56 6.19
CA VAL A 65 -0.56 -3.71 5.97
C VAL A 65 -1.45 -4.00 7.18
N GLU A 66 -2.55 -4.69 6.94
CA GLU A 66 -3.43 -5.23 7.97
C GLU A 66 -3.67 -6.70 7.65
N ILE A 67 -3.43 -7.59 8.62
CA ILE A 67 -3.66 -9.02 8.47
C ILE A 67 -5.14 -9.29 8.76
N ILE A 68 -5.85 -9.81 7.76
CA ILE A 68 -7.27 -10.19 7.85
C ILE A 68 -7.41 -11.66 8.24
N GLU A 69 -6.56 -12.52 7.68
CA GLU A 69 -6.52 -13.97 7.96
C GLU A 69 -5.06 -14.43 7.93
N GLU A 70 -4.67 -15.35 8.83
CA GLU A 70 -3.32 -15.96 8.89
C GLU A 70 -3.22 -17.25 8.06
#